data_AF-A0A0F9MGU3-F1
#
_entry.id   AF-A0A0F9MGU3-F1
#
_cell.length_a   1.000
_cell.length_b   1.000
_cell.length_c   1.000
_cell.angle_alpha   90.00
_cell.angle_beta   90.00
_cell.angle_gamma   90.00
#
_symmetry.space_group_name_H-M   'P 1'
#
loop_
_entity.id
_entity.type
_entity.pdbx_description
1 polymer ?
#
loop_
_entity_poly.entity_id
_entity_poly.type
_entity_poly.pdbx_seq_one_letter_code
_entity_poly.pdbx_strand_id
1 'polypeptide(L)'
;MKIINDNEFYTVKVTQYLLPDGRQKQITTELLKISEKDYLDMLKAGCYFEIEMLRTGLISITITKDEVDIDIEVIPNGSEVQEAMVKMLARRVWEEDDAIGDNFPTIN
;
A
#
# COMPACT_ATOMS: atom_id res chain seq x y z
N MET A 1 -2.68 16.89 29.30
CA MET A 1 -1.72 16.21 28.41
C MET A 1 -2.38 14.91 27.99
N LYS A 2 -2.91 14.83 26.75
CA LYS A 2 -3.46 13.57 26.23
C LYS A 2 -2.24 12.68 25.91
N ILE A 3 -2.14 11.55 26.60
CA ILE A 3 -1.26 10.47 26.15
C ILE A 3 -1.89 9.99 24.85
N ILE A 4 -1.25 10.28 23.73
CA ILE A 4 -1.60 9.65 22.46
C ILE A 4 -1.12 8.21 22.62
N ASN A 5 -2.04 7.26 22.63
CA ASN A 5 -1.67 5.86 22.63
C ASN A 5 -1.13 5.54 21.23
N ASP A 6 0.18 5.68 21.05
CA ASP A 6 0.87 5.36 19.78
C ASP A 6 0.82 3.85 19.42
N ASN A 7 0.16 3.04 20.26
CA ASN A 7 -0.03 1.59 20.09
C ASN A 7 -1.46 1.21 19.66
N GLU A 8 -2.27 2.16 19.17
CA GLU A 8 -3.55 1.80 18.56
C GLU A 8 -3.32 1.19 17.17
N PHE A 9 -4.07 0.14 16.85
CA PHE A 9 -4.03 -0.56 15.56
C PHE A 9 -5.39 -0.47 14.87
N TYR A 10 -5.39 -0.63 13.54
CA TYR A 10 -6.61 -0.76 12.75
C TYR A 10 -6.42 -1.84 11.68
N THR A 11 -7.53 -2.44 11.24
CA THR A 11 -7.52 -3.51 10.25
C THR A 11 -7.53 -2.95 8.82
N VAL A 12 -6.61 -3.43 7.99
CA VAL A 12 -6.55 -3.14 6.56
C VAL A 12 -6.81 -4.38 5.72
N LYS A 13 -7.25 -4.16 4.48
CA LYS A 13 -7.45 -5.23 3.49
C LYS A 13 -6.26 -5.27 2.55
N VAL A 14 -5.82 -6.48 2.24
CA VAL A 14 -4.72 -6.74 1.30
C VAL A 14 -5.14 -7.86 0.37
N THR A 15 -4.81 -7.74 -0.92
CA THR A 15 -4.97 -8.82 -1.88
C THR A 15 -3.70 -9.67 -1.88
N GLN A 16 -3.81 -10.93 -1.48
CA GLN A 16 -2.70 -11.88 -1.52
C GLN A 16 -2.72 -12.71 -2.79
N TYR A 17 -1.61 -12.74 -3.51
CA TYR A 17 -1.37 -13.66 -4.61
C TYR A 17 -0.65 -14.91 -4.10
N LEU A 18 -1.24 -16.06 -4.40
CA LEU A 18 -0.73 -17.37 -3.98
C LEU A 18 -0.06 -18.07 -5.16
N LEU A 19 1.18 -18.50 -4.93
CA LEU A 19 1.86 -19.41 -5.85
C LEU A 19 1.25 -20.82 -5.82
N PRO A 20 1.38 -21.60 -6.91
CA PRO A 20 2.05 -21.26 -8.17
C PRO A 20 1.12 -20.61 -9.22
N ASP A 21 -0.19 -20.56 -8.98
CA ASP A 21 -1.19 -20.23 -10.01
C ASP A 21 -1.72 -18.79 -9.91
N GLY A 22 -1.14 -17.96 -9.03
CA GLY A 22 -1.50 -16.56 -8.88
C GLY A 22 -2.89 -16.36 -8.29
N ARG A 23 -3.44 -17.36 -7.59
CA ARG A 23 -4.77 -17.24 -6.97
C ARG A 23 -4.80 -16.07 -6.01
N GLN A 24 -5.79 -15.21 -6.19
CA GLN A 24 -6.03 -14.08 -5.30
C GLN A 24 -6.84 -14.52 -4.08
N LYS A 25 -6.44 -14.02 -2.91
CA LYS A 25 -7.18 -14.14 -1.66
C LYS A 25 -7.17 -12.79 -0.95
N GLN A 26 -8.35 -12.28 -0.61
CA GLN A 26 -8.44 -11.12 0.27
C GLN A 26 -8.11 -11.55 1.71
N ILE A 27 -7.12 -10.90 2.30
CA ILE A 27 -6.72 -11.07 3.68
C ILE A 27 -6.82 -9.75 4.43
N THR A 28 -6.72 -9.82 5.75
CA THR A 28 -6.66 -8.65 6.61
C THR A 28 -5.40 -8.69 7.46
N THR A 29 -4.81 -7.52 7.71
CA THR A 29 -3.70 -7.34 8.66
C THR A 29 -3.93 -6.09 9.49
N GLU A 30 -3.15 -5.92 10.54
CA GLU A 30 -3.22 -4.76 11.44
C GLU A 30 -2.06 -3.81 11.15
N LEU A 31 -2.35 -2.51 11.05
CA LEU A 31 -1.36 -1.45 10.94
C LEU A 31 -1.52 -0.44 12.08
N LEU A 32 -0.45 0.30 12.38
CA LEU A 32 -0.46 1.36 13.39
C LEU A 32 -1.42 2.49 12.97
N LYS A 33 -2.27 2.93 13.91
CA LYS A 33 -3.31 3.97 13.72
C LYS A 33 -2.77 5.27 13.12
N ILE A 34 -1.49 5.59 13.37
CA ILE A 34 -0.81 6.75 12.77
C ILE A 34 -0.89 6.76 11.24
N SER A 35 -0.94 5.59 10.60
CA SER A 35 -1.01 5.41 9.14
C SER A 35 -2.44 5.38 8.59
N GLU A 36 -3.46 5.41 9.43
CA GLU A 36 -4.86 5.21 9.00
C GLU A 36 -5.31 6.26 7.99
N LYS A 37 -4.94 7.52 8.21
CA LYS A 37 -5.28 8.59 7.28
C LYS A 37 -4.69 8.34 5.90
N ASP A 38 -3.39 8.01 5.84
CA ASP A 38 -2.69 7.78 4.58
C ASP A 38 -3.26 6.56 3.85
N TYR A 39 -3.59 5.48 4.56
CA TYR A 39 -4.26 4.32 3.97
C TYR A 39 -5.64 4.67 3.40
N LEU A 40 -6.45 5.45 4.12
CA LEU A 40 -7.76 5.88 3.62
C LEU A 40 -7.64 6.80 2.41
N ASP A 41 -6.63 7.67 2.38
CA ASP A 41 -6.39 8.57 1.25
C ASP A 41 -5.86 7.80 0.03
N MET A 42 -4.97 6.81 0.23
CA MET A 42 -4.56 5.84 -0.79
C MET A 42 -5.76 5.12 -1.43
N LEU A 43 -6.69 4.60 -0.62
CA LEU A 43 -7.91 3.94 -1.13
C LEU A 43 -8.80 4.88 -1.94
N LYS A 44 -8.94 6.14 -1.51
CA LYS A 44 -9.73 7.15 -2.27
C LYS A 44 -9.10 7.48 -3.62
N ALA A 45 -7.78 7.42 -3.71
CA ALA A 45 -7.03 7.57 -4.96
C ALA A 45 -7.14 6.34 -5.89
N GLY A 46 -7.93 5.32 -5.51
CA GLY A 46 -8.12 4.09 -6.28
C GLY A 46 -6.97 3.08 -6.11
N CYS A 47 -6.04 3.34 -5.19
CA CYS A 47 -4.90 2.47 -4.94
C CYS A 47 -5.24 1.41 -3.88
N TYR A 48 -4.56 0.26 -3.91
CA TYR A 48 -4.75 -0.82 -2.94
C TYR A 48 -3.47 -1.62 -2.74
N PHE A 49 -3.40 -2.39 -1.64
CA PHE A 49 -2.26 -3.26 -1.36
C PHE A 49 -2.41 -4.63 -1.99
N GLU A 50 -1.31 -5.09 -2.57
CA GLU A 50 -1.09 -6.46 -3.00
C GLU A 50 0.12 -7.06 -2.29
N ILE A 51 0.08 -8.37 -2.06
CA ILE A 51 1.17 -9.10 -1.44
C ILE A 51 1.39 -10.44 -2.13
N GLU A 52 2.64 -10.77 -2.40
CA GLU A 52 3.03 -12.06 -2.99
C GLU A 52 4.16 -12.68 -2.18
N MET A 53 4.04 -13.97 -1.84
CA MET A 53 5.17 -14.73 -1.31
C MET A 53 6.01 -15.28 -2.46
N LEU A 54 7.25 -14.81 -2.56
CA LEU A 54 8.20 -15.24 -3.57
C LEU A 54 8.77 -16.62 -3.26
N ARG A 55 9.25 -17.34 -4.28
CA ARG A 55 9.88 -18.66 -4.13
C ARG A 55 11.13 -18.64 -3.26
N THR A 56 11.74 -17.48 -3.08
CA THR A 56 12.88 -17.24 -2.19
C THR A 56 12.50 -17.20 -0.72
N GLY A 57 11.20 -17.20 -0.39
CA GLY A 57 10.68 -17.01 0.97
C GLY A 57 10.54 -15.54 1.38
N LEU A 58 10.88 -14.61 0.48
CA LEU A 58 10.61 -13.18 0.65
C LEU A 58 9.15 -12.86 0.34
N ILE A 59 8.71 -11.70 0.80
CA ILE A 59 7.43 -11.10 0.46
C ILE A 59 7.66 -9.89 -0.41
N SER A 60 6.91 -9.80 -1.51
CA SER A 60 6.71 -8.56 -2.25
C SER A 60 5.42 -7.89 -1.77
N ILE A 61 5.50 -6.63 -1.40
CA ILE A 61 4.36 -5.77 -1.05
C ILE A 61 4.29 -4.70 -2.11
N THR A 62 3.13 -4.52 -2.71
CA THR A 62 2.92 -3.57 -3.81
C THR A 62 1.75 -2.66 -3.48
N ILE A 63 1.87 -1.37 -3.77
CA ILE A 63 0.72 -0.46 -3.92
C ILE A 63 0.39 -0.42 -5.41
N THR A 64 -0.84 -0.80 -5.74
CA THR A 64 -1.30 -0.98 -7.13
C THR A 64 -2.46 -0.03 -7.42
N LYS A 65 -2.50 0.54 -8.63
CA LYS A 65 -3.61 1.33 -9.18
C LYS A 65 -3.88 0.88 -10.62
N ASP A 66 -5.11 0.47 -10.93
CA ASP A 66 -5.53 0.06 -12.29
C ASP A 66 -4.54 -0.91 -12.99
N GLU A 67 -4.08 -1.95 -12.27
CA GLU A 67 -3.08 -2.95 -12.72
C GLU A 67 -1.63 -2.43 -12.88
N VAL A 68 -1.35 -1.20 -12.43
CA VAL A 68 0.00 -0.61 -12.40
C VAL A 68 0.55 -0.60 -10.98
N ASP A 69 1.72 -1.17 -10.81
CA ASP A 69 2.51 -1.10 -9.58
C ASP A 69 3.12 0.30 -9.46
N ILE A 70 2.68 1.08 -8.46
CA ILE A 70 3.16 2.46 -8.25
C ILE A 70 4.21 2.55 -7.12
N ASP A 71 4.26 1.56 -6.24
CA ASP A 71 5.35 1.38 -5.26
C ASP A 71 5.49 -0.10 -4.90
N ILE A 72 6.71 -0.53 -4.59
CA ILE A 72 7.03 -1.92 -4.28
C ILE A 72 8.13 -2.04 -3.22
N GLU A 73 7.96 -2.98 -2.29
CA GLU A 73 8.97 -3.35 -1.31
C GLU A 73 9.13 -4.88 -1.27
N VAL A 74 10.36 -5.38 -1.34
CA VAL A 74 10.66 -6.80 -1.17
C VAL A 74 11.43 -7.02 0.12
N ILE A 75 10.83 -7.74 1.06
CA ILE A 75 11.36 -7.91 2.42
C ILE A 75 11.26 -9.36 2.90
N PRO A 76 11.97 -9.74 3.98
CA PRO A 76 11.74 -11.02 4.65
C PRO A 76 10.28 -11.18 5.09
N ASN A 77 9.76 -12.41 5.01
CA ASN A 77 8.47 -12.74 5.60
C ASN A 77 8.57 -12.75 7.13
N GLY A 78 8.01 -11.75 7.79
CA GLY A 78 8.17 -11.56 9.23
C GLY A 78 7.39 -10.37 9.78
N SER A 79 7.75 -9.96 10.99
CA SER A 79 7.17 -8.79 11.68
C SER A 79 7.44 -7.47 10.96
N GLU A 80 8.41 -7.44 10.05
CA GLU A 80 8.78 -6.26 9.28
C GLU A 80 7.73 -5.88 8.21
N VAL A 81 6.80 -6.78 7.89
CA VAL A 81 5.77 -6.57 6.87
C VAL A 81 4.90 -5.36 7.18
N GLN A 82 4.37 -5.29 8.41
CA GLN A 82 3.51 -4.17 8.82
C GLN A 82 4.30 -2.85 8.86
N GLU A 83 5.55 -2.89 9.32
CA GLU A 83 6.42 -1.71 9.33
C GLU A 83 6.73 -1.21 7.92
N ALA A 84 6.98 -2.13 6.98
CA ALA A 84 7.19 -1.80 5.57
C ALA A 84 5.94 -1.17 4.96
N MET A 85 4.76 -1.73 5.19
CA MET A 85 3.49 -1.14 4.73
C MET A 85 3.29 0.28 5.26
N VAL A 86 3.58 0.53 6.55
CA VAL A 86 3.50 1.89 7.13
C VAL A 86 4.51 2.84 6.47
N LYS A 87 5.74 2.38 6.21
CA LYS A 87 6.76 3.18 5.50
C LYS A 87 6.33 3.50 4.06
N MET A 88 5.74 2.54 3.35
CA MET A 88 5.21 2.76 2.00
C MET A 88 4.07 3.78 2.01
N LEU A 89 3.14 3.69 2.98
CA LEU A 89 2.08 4.70 3.14
C LEU A 89 2.64 6.10 3.37
N ALA A 90 3.71 6.23 4.16
CA ALA A 90 4.34 7.52 4.42
C ALA A 90 4.97 8.17 3.17
N ARG A 91 5.22 7.41 2.09
CA ARG A 91 5.73 7.94 0.81
C ARG A 91 4.68 8.68 0.00
N ARG A 92 3.39 8.34 0.18
CA ARG A 92 2.24 9.00 -0.49
C ARG A 92 2.35 9.08 -2.02
N VAL A 93 2.86 8.02 -2.64
CA VAL A 93 3.06 7.95 -4.10
C VAL A 93 1.79 8.16 -4.93
N TRP A 94 0.61 8.02 -4.33
CA TRP A 94 -0.69 8.22 -4.99
C TRP A 94 -1.10 9.70 -5.11
N GLU A 95 -0.34 10.63 -4.53
CA GLU A 95 -0.60 12.08 -4.64
C GLU A 95 -0.01 12.69 -5.93
N GLU A 96 0.82 11.94 -6.68
CA GLU A 96 1.50 12.47 -7.88
C GLU A 96 0.59 12.56 -9.13
N ASP A 97 -0.60 11.95 -9.11
CA ASP A 97 -1.49 11.87 -10.28
C ASP A 97 -2.38 13.12 -10.52
N ASP A 98 -2.44 14.06 -9.57
CA ASP A 98 -3.22 15.30 -9.74
C ASP A 98 -2.50 16.38 -10.58
N ALA A 99 -1.26 16.13 -11.02
CA ALA A 99 -0.43 17.11 -11.73
C ALA A 99 -0.54 17.10 -13.27
N ILE A 100 -1.37 16.24 -13.87
CA ILE A 100 -1.62 16.23 -15.33
C ILE A 100 -3.11 16.45 -15.62
N GLY A 101 -3.65 17.55 -15.10
CA GLY A 101 -4.93 18.12 -15.53
C GLY A 101 -4.72 19.55 -15.99
N ASP A 102 -4.88 19.79 -17.29
CA ASP A 102 -4.99 21.11 -17.94
C ASP A 102 -3.73 21.98 -18.04
N ASN A 103 -2.81 21.63 -18.95
CA ASN A 103 -2.04 22.64 -19.71
C ASN A 103 -1.43 22.06 -20.99
N PHE A 104 -2.30 21.73 -21.96
CA PHE A 104 -1.85 21.76 -23.35
C PHE A 104 -1.93 23.22 -23.83
N PRO A 105 -0.82 23.86 -24.24
CA PRO A 105 -0.91 25.14 -24.91
C PRO A 105 -1.66 24.94 -26.23
N THR A 106 -2.87 25.48 -26.33
CA THR A 106 -3.55 25.68 -27.61
C THR A 106 -2.72 26.68 -28.40
N ILE A 107 -1.96 26.16 -29.36
CA ILE A 107 -1.40 26.94 -30.46
C ILE A 107 -2.56 27.35 -31.38
N ASN A 108 -2.92 28.63 -31.34
CA ASN A 108 -3.61 29.34 -32.42
C ASN A 108 -2.96 30.72 -32.57
#